data_AF-A0A7X0EBI5-F1
#
_entry.id   AF-A0A7X0EBI5-F1
#
_cell.length_a   1.000
_cell.length_b   1.000
_cell.length_c   1.000
_cell.angle_alpha   90.00
_cell.angle_beta   90.00
_cell.angle_gamma   90.00
#
_symmetry.space_group_name_H-M   'P 1'
#
loop_
_entity.id
_entity.type
_entity.pdbx_description
1 polymer ?
#
loop_
_entity_poly.entity_id
_entity_poly.type
_entity_poly.pdbx_seq_one_letter_code
_entity_poly.pdbx_strand_id
1 'polypeptide(L)'
;MNNIRLALYENKTTGAKKFLERQASLYEDETLAHALVPNECVALIVEIVSVKELFSKPGIEIFLVKTYSDMDRLTEEQKKEILDAAYSHFHEYEFVEFCWVLCDLIARCYSRAEAMHFFRKVFDTASAQGKKGVALGLDIIYRTSQRDPNLKNEISKILKVEASD
;
A
#
# COMPACT_ATOMS: atom_id res chain seq x y z
N MET A 1 6.90 -16.16 11.51
CA MET A 1 6.87 -14.70 11.31
C MET A 1 7.78 -13.86 12.23
N ASN A 2 7.95 -14.19 13.52
CA ASN A 2 8.69 -13.35 14.49
C ASN A 2 10.13 -12.98 14.09
N ASN A 3 10.86 -13.89 13.43
CA ASN A 3 12.23 -13.63 12.99
C ASN A 3 12.30 -12.50 11.96
N ILE A 4 11.32 -12.42 11.04
CA ILE A 4 11.24 -11.34 10.06
C ILE A 4 10.96 -10.01 10.77
N ARG A 5 9.97 -9.98 11.67
CA ARG A 5 9.64 -8.77 12.46
C ARG A 5 10.85 -8.20 13.18
N LEU A 6 11.53 -9.02 13.99
CA LEU A 6 12.73 -8.60 14.73
C LEU A 6 13.79 -8.04 13.79
N ALA A 7 14.05 -8.75 12.68
CA ALA A 7 15.01 -8.35 11.66
C ALA A 7 14.68 -6.98 11.03
N LEU A 8 13.40 -6.68 10.80
CA LEU A 8 12.97 -5.38 10.27
C LEU A 8 13.27 -4.23 11.26
N TYR A 9 13.02 -4.43 12.55
CA TYR A 9 13.28 -3.41 13.57
C TYR A 9 14.78 -3.18 13.84
N GLU A 10 15.59 -4.24 13.79
CA GLU A 10 17.03 -4.17 14.09
C GLU A 10 17.85 -3.52 12.97
N ASN A 11 17.40 -3.58 11.71
CA ASN A 11 18.15 -3.02 10.59
C ASN A 11 18.07 -1.48 10.58
N LYS A 12 19.21 -0.81 10.84
CA LYS A 12 19.26 0.65 10.95
C LYS A 12 19.84 1.42 9.76
N THR A 13 20.87 0.99 9.01
CA THR A 13 21.52 1.99 8.13
C THR A 13 22.40 1.55 6.94
N THR A 14 22.74 0.28 6.69
CA THR A 14 23.61 -0.05 5.52
C THR A 14 23.31 -1.42 4.89
N GLY A 15 23.15 -1.46 3.56
CA GLY A 15 22.77 -2.67 2.81
C GLY A 15 21.28 -3.03 2.89
N ALA A 16 20.45 -2.10 3.39
CA ALA A 16 19.04 -2.31 3.71
C ALA A 16 18.23 -2.94 2.57
N LYS A 17 18.45 -2.53 1.31
CA LYS A 17 17.67 -3.05 0.17
C LYS A 17 17.82 -4.56 -0.02
N LYS A 18 19.06 -5.08 -0.15
CA LYS A 18 19.30 -6.53 -0.28
C LYS A 18 18.82 -7.33 0.94
N PHE A 19 18.94 -6.72 2.11
CA PHE A 19 18.43 -7.31 3.34
C PHE A 19 16.90 -7.41 3.33
N LEU A 20 16.21 -6.33 2.98
CA LEU A 20 14.74 -6.28 2.90
C LEU A 20 14.21 -7.17 1.78
N GLU A 21 14.92 -7.24 0.63
CA GLU A 21 14.64 -8.22 -0.43
C GLU A 21 14.69 -9.65 0.12
N ARG A 22 15.73 -9.99 0.89
CA ARG A 22 15.81 -11.31 1.54
C ARG A 22 14.69 -11.55 2.53
N GLN A 23 14.32 -10.56 3.35
CA GLN A 23 13.22 -10.70 4.29
C GLN A 23 11.86 -10.86 3.57
N ALA A 24 11.67 -10.15 2.46
CA ALA A 24 10.47 -10.29 1.63
C ALA A 24 10.42 -11.62 0.89
N SER A 25 11.56 -12.20 0.49
CA SER A 25 11.62 -13.57 -0.02
C SER A 25 11.21 -14.58 1.06
N LEU A 26 11.69 -14.43 2.29
CA LEU A 26 11.27 -15.30 3.40
C LEU A 26 9.77 -15.15 3.71
N TYR A 27 9.23 -13.94 3.61
CA TYR A 27 7.80 -13.69 3.71
C TYR A 27 7.04 -14.42 2.59
N GLU A 28 7.48 -14.30 1.34
CA GLU A 28 6.87 -14.95 0.18
C GLU A 28 6.93 -16.48 0.29
N ASP A 29 8.07 -17.05 0.71
CA ASP A 29 8.20 -18.49 0.97
C ASP A 29 7.18 -18.95 2.02
N GLU A 30 7.00 -18.18 3.08
CA GLU A 30 6.00 -18.47 4.11
C GLU A 30 4.59 -18.36 3.54
N THR A 31 4.23 -17.32 2.78
CA THR A 31 2.88 -17.22 2.23
C THR A 31 2.62 -18.38 1.27
N LEU A 32 3.53 -18.70 0.36
CA LEU A 32 3.39 -19.77 -0.64
C LEU A 32 3.27 -21.17 -0.04
N ALA A 33 3.71 -21.38 1.20
CA ALA A 33 3.53 -22.65 1.90
C ALA A 33 2.07 -22.97 2.26
N HIS A 34 1.15 -22.00 2.14
CA HIS A 34 -0.25 -22.14 2.53
C HIS A 34 -1.21 -21.73 1.40
N ALA A 35 -2.34 -22.44 1.30
CA ALA A 35 -3.38 -22.14 0.30
C ALA A 35 -3.97 -20.73 0.49
N LEU A 36 -4.24 -20.34 1.73
CA LEU A 36 -4.62 -18.98 2.12
C LEU A 36 -3.45 -18.30 2.83
N VAL A 37 -3.35 -16.98 2.74
CA VAL A 37 -2.31 -16.24 3.44
C VAL A 37 -2.52 -16.36 4.96
N PRO A 38 -1.52 -16.81 5.73
CA PRO A 38 -1.62 -16.88 7.19
C PRO A 38 -1.85 -15.51 7.83
N ASN A 39 -2.66 -15.47 8.90
CA ASN A 39 -2.93 -14.22 9.64
C ASN A 39 -1.65 -13.54 10.16
N GLU A 40 -0.60 -14.30 10.49
CA GLU A 40 0.67 -13.71 10.91
C GLU A 40 1.34 -12.89 9.80
N CYS A 41 1.22 -13.34 8.54
CA CYS A 41 1.72 -12.63 7.37
C CYS A 41 0.92 -11.34 7.13
N VAL A 42 -0.42 -11.42 7.23
CA VAL A 42 -1.29 -10.24 7.12
C VAL A 42 -0.97 -9.23 8.22
N ALA A 43 -0.84 -9.69 9.46
CA ALA A 43 -0.47 -8.83 10.59
C ALA A 43 0.89 -8.14 10.37
N LEU A 44 1.84 -8.77 9.67
CA LEU A 44 3.10 -8.11 9.30
C LEU A 44 2.86 -7.00 8.27
N ILE A 45 2.03 -7.21 7.25
CA ILE A 45 1.71 -6.17 6.26
C ILE A 45 0.99 -5.00 6.93
N VAL A 46 0.02 -5.29 7.81
CA VAL A 46 -0.68 -4.30 8.63
C VAL A 46 0.31 -3.49 9.48
N GLU A 47 1.27 -4.16 10.13
CA GLU A 47 2.33 -3.51 10.91
C GLU A 47 3.22 -2.62 10.03
N ILE A 48 3.63 -3.10 8.86
CA ILE A 48 4.44 -2.32 7.90
C ILE A 48 3.71 -1.04 7.48
N VAL A 49 2.42 -1.09 7.18
CA VAL A 49 1.65 0.10 6.78
C VAL A 49 1.26 0.99 7.97
N SER A 50 1.34 0.50 9.20
CA SER A 50 0.90 1.26 10.39
C SER A 50 2.04 1.90 11.19
N VAL A 51 3.23 1.31 11.14
CA VAL A 51 4.36 1.73 12.00
C VAL A 51 5.32 2.60 11.22
N LYS A 52 5.51 3.85 11.67
CA LYS A 52 6.37 4.85 11.02
C LYS A 52 7.80 4.39 10.82
N GLU A 53 8.36 3.72 11.82
CA GLU A 53 9.70 3.14 11.74
C GLU A 53 9.82 2.10 10.62
N LEU A 54 8.73 1.47 10.19
CA LEU A 54 8.71 0.47 9.12
C LEU A 54 8.42 1.10 7.75
N PHE A 55 7.28 1.79 7.57
CA PHE A 55 6.94 2.37 6.26
C PHE A 55 7.92 3.45 5.79
N SER A 56 8.73 4.02 6.70
CA SER A 56 9.78 4.99 6.33
C SER A 56 11.10 4.32 5.90
N LYS A 57 11.23 2.99 5.95
CA LYS A 57 12.46 2.29 5.55
C LYS A 57 12.53 2.18 4.01
N PRO A 58 13.60 2.70 3.38
CA PRO A 58 13.80 2.54 1.94
C PRO A 58 13.90 1.05 1.56
N GLY A 59 13.07 0.60 0.63
CA GLY A 59 13.00 -0.79 0.19
C GLY A 59 11.92 -1.62 0.87
N ILE A 60 11.21 -1.10 1.89
CA ILE A 60 10.14 -1.83 2.58
C ILE A 60 8.92 -2.07 1.67
N GLU A 61 8.74 -1.23 0.66
CA GLU A 61 7.66 -1.32 -0.31
C GLU A 61 7.64 -2.66 -1.06
N ILE A 62 8.77 -3.40 -1.09
CA ILE A 62 8.84 -4.72 -1.69
C ILE A 62 7.89 -5.73 -1.03
N PHE A 63 7.57 -5.58 0.26
CA PHE A 63 6.57 -6.43 0.92
C PHE A 63 5.17 -6.19 0.34
N LEU A 64 4.84 -4.94 -0.03
CA LEU A 64 3.57 -4.62 -0.69
C LEU A 64 3.54 -5.17 -2.12
N VAL A 65 4.68 -5.13 -2.83
CA VAL A 65 4.81 -5.78 -4.16
C VAL A 65 4.55 -7.29 -4.05
N LYS A 66 5.04 -7.95 -3.01
CA LYS A 66 4.78 -9.39 -2.77
C LYS A 66 3.33 -9.66 -2.36
N THR A 67 2.74 -8.75 -1.61
CA THR A 67 1.32 -8.83 -1.25
C THR A 67 0.42 -8.80 -2.49
N TYR A 68 0.81 -8.08 -3.55
CA TYR A 68 0.06 -8.04 -4.81
C TYR A 68 -0.22 -9.44 -5.38
N SER A 69 0.78 -10.33 -5.42
CA SER A 69 0.61 -11.72 -5.90
C SER A 69 -0.22 -12.59 -4.96
N ASP A 70 -0.39 -12.18 -3.72
CA ASP A 70 -1.12 -12.91 -2.69
C ASP A 70 -2.58 -12.43 -2.54
N MET A 71 -3.00 -11.37 -3.25
CA MET A 71 -4.33 -10.76 -3.05
C MET A 71 -5.50 -11.71 -3.29
N ASP A 72 -5.40 -12.64 -4.24
CA ASP A 72 -6.46 -13.64 -4.50
C ASP A 72 -6.54 -14.73 -3.41
N ARG A 73 -5.51 -14.83 -2.56
CA ARG A 73 -5.41 -15.77 -1.44
C ARG A 73 -5.71 -15.13 -0.09
N LEU A 74 -5.98 -13.82 -0.07
CA LEU A 74 -6.48 -13.11 1.11
C LEU A 74 -8.01 -13.24 1.20
N THR A 75 -8.49 -13.44 2.42
CA THR A 75 -9.91 -13.27 2.73
C THR A 75 -10.32 -11.80 2.64
N GLU A 76 -11.61 -11.52 2.46
CA GLU A 76 -12.11 -10.15 2.40
C GLU A 76 -11.87 -9.40 3.73
N GLU A 77 -11.92 -10.10 4.87
CA GLU A 77 -11.58 -9.55 6.18
C GLU A 77 -10.11 -9.10 6.24
N GLN A 78 -9.19 -9.92 5.73
CA GLN A 78 -7.76 -9.58 5.71
C GLN A 78 -7.45 -8.42 4.76
N LYS A 79 -8.09 -8.37 3.59
CA LYS A 79 -7.97 -7.22 2.67
C LYS A 79 -8.45 -5.94 3.35
N LYS A 80 -9.61 -6.00 4.00
CA LYS A 80 -10.15 -4.86 4.75
C LYS A 80 -9.20 -4.40 5.85
N GLU A 81 -8.60 -5.31 6.60
CA GLU A 81 -7.63 -4.99 7.65
C GLU A 81 -6.44 -4.19 7.10
N ILE A 82 -5.88 -4.59 5.95
CA ILE A 82 -4.79 -3.87 5.28
C ILE A 82 -5.25 -2.48 4.82
N LEU A 83 -6.44 -2.37 4.22
CA LEU A 83 -6.98 -1.10 3.75
C LEU A 83 -7.27 -0.11 4.88
N ASP A 84 -7.86 -0.58 5.98
CA ASP A 84 -8.18 0.22 7.17
C ASP A 84 -6.90 0.72 7.86
N ALA A 85 -5.87 -0.13 7.93
CA ALA A 85 -4.54 0.24 8.43
C ALA A 85 -3.88 1.31 7.55
N ALA A 86 -3.88 1.11 6.23
CA ALA A 86 -3.36 2.09 5.28
C ALA A 86 -4.11 3.42 5.38
N TYR A 87 -5.43 3.39 5.54
CA TYR A 87 -6.28 4.58 5.66
C TYR A 87 -5.90 5.41 6.89
N SER A 88 -5.71 4.74 8.03
CA SER A 88 -5.47 5.38 9.32
C SER A 88 -4.12 6.13 9.37
N HIS A 89 -3.13 5.63 8.63
CA HIS A 89 -1.75 6.14 8.68
C HIS A 89 -1.32 6.89 7.41
N PHE A 90 -2.18 7.00 6.39
CA PHE A 90 -1.79 7.56 5.08
C PHE A 90 -1.20 8.97 5.13
N HIS A 91 -1.68 9.79 6.06
CA HIS A 91 -1.22 11.17 6.26
C HIS A 91 0.26 11.26 6.70
N GLU A 92 0.82 10.18 7.25
CA GLU A 92 2.20 10.11 7.75
C GLU A 92 3.21 9.64 6.68
N TYR A 93 2.75 9.14 5.53
CA TYR A 93 3.63 8.56 4.54
C TYR A 93 4.40 9.63 3.77
N GLU A 94 5.71 9.70 3.98
CA GLU A 94 6.59 10.68 3.33
C GLU A 94 7.51 10.05 2.27
N PHE A 95 7.49 8.73 2.12
CA PHE A 95 8.32 8.02 1.16
C PHE A 95 7.54 7.72 -0.13
N VAL A 96 7.97 8.29 -1.26
CA VAL A 96 7.17 8.33 -2.50
C VAL A 96 7.02 6.96 -3.15
N GLU A 97 8.07 6.13 -3.15
CA GLU A 97 8.03 4.79 -3.71
C GLU A 97 7.04 3.91 -2.94
N PHE A 98 7.00 4.02 -1.61
CA PHE A 98 6.00 3.33 -0.79
C PHE A 98 4.58 3.80 -1.12
N CYS A 99 4.36 5.11 -1.22
CA CYS A 99 3.06 5.68 -1.58
C CYS A 99 2.59 5.19 -2.96
N TRP A 100 3.51 5.12 -3.94
CA TRP A 100 3.20 4.62 -5.28
C TRP A 100 2.81 3.15 -5.27
N VAL A 101 3.60 2.28 -4.63
CA VAL A 101 3.30 0.84 -4.59
C VAL A 101 2.00 0.58 -3.84
N LEU A 102 1.77 1.25 -2.71
CA LEU A 102 0.53 1.10 -1.95
C LEU A 102 -0.70 1.54 -2.75
N CYS A 103 -0.63 2.71 -3.42
CA CYS A 103 -1.75 3.19 -4.22
C CYS A 103 -1.98 2.37 -5.49
N ASP A 104 -0.92 1.80 -6.09
CA ASP A 104 -1.04 0.85 -7.19
C ASP A 104 -1.75 -0.44 -6.74
N LEU A 105 -1.35 -1.00 -5.59
CA LEU A 105 -2.01 -2.16 -4.98
C LEU A 105 -3.50 -1.87 -4.69
N ILE A 106 -3.81 -0.72 -4.09
CA ILE A 106 -5.20 -0.33 -3.81
C ILE A 106 -6.02 -0.20 -5.10
N ALA A 107 -5.47 0.47 -6.11
CA ALA A 107 -6.16 0.71 -7.38
C ALA A 107 -6.46 -0.56 -8.19
N ARG A 108 -5.61 -1.59 -8.06
CA ARG A 108 -5.71 -2.83 -8.85
C ARG A 108 -6.45 -3.94 -8.12
N CYS A 109 -6.32 -4.02 -6.80
CA CYS A 109 -6.71 -5.21 -6.05
C CYS A 109 -7.98 -5.04 -5.22
N TYR A 110 -8.44 -3.80 -5.03
CA TYR A 110 -9.72 -3.51 -4.37
C TYR A 110 -10.76 -3.14 -5.40
N SER A 111 -12.04 -3.22 -5.02
CA SER A 111 -13.10 -2.77 -5.92
C SER A 111 -12.91 -1.28 -6.24
N ARG A 112 -13.31 -0.87 -7.45
CA ARG A 112 -13.26 0.55 -7.85
C ARG A 112 -13.93 1.46 -6.82
N ALA A 113 -15.03 1.03 -6.21
CA ALA A 113 -15.75 1.81 -5.21
C ALA A 113 -14.91 2.03 -3.95
N GLU A 114 -14.26 0.97 -3.43
CA GLU A 114 -13.38 1.05 -2.26
C GLU A 114 -12.15 1.90 -2.54
N ALA A 115 -11.48 1.68 -3.68
CA ALA A 115 -10.29 2.45 -4.05
C ALA A 115 -10.60 3.94 -4.24
N MET A 116 -11.70 4.28 -4.93
CA MET A 116 -12.14 5.68 -5.08
C MET A 116 -12.53 6.31 -3.74
N HIS A 117 -13.17 5.55 -2.85
CA HIS A 117 -13.50 6.01 -1.51
C HIS A 117 -12.23 6.31 -0.70
N PHE A 118 -11.27 5.37 -0.69
CA PHE A 118 -9.98 5.53 -0.04
C PHE A 118 -9.27 6.80 -0.54
N PHE A 119 -9.05 6.93 -1.85
CA PHE A 119 -8.32 8.04 -2.44
C PHE A 119 -8.97 9.40 -2.15
N ARG A 120 -10.30 9.47 -2.24
CA ARG A 120 -11.04 10.69 -1.91
C ARG A 120 -10.83 11.11 -0.47
N LYS A 121 -10.81 10.17 0.47
CA LYS A 121 -10.73 10.45 1.90
C LYS A 121 -9.33 10.86 2.36
N VAL A 122 -8.30 10.21 1.80
CA VAL A 122 -6.93 10.45 2.27
C VAL A 122 -6.27 11.65 1.59
N PHE A 123 -6.74 12.09 0.42
CA PHE A 123 -6.05 13.09 -0.41
C PHE A 123 -5.81 14.42 0.32
N ASP A 124 -6.80 14.92 1.05
CA ASP A 124 -6.74 16.24 1.69
C ASP A 124 -5.75 16.27 2.86
N THR A 125 -5.57 15.14 3.55
CA THR A 125 -4.65 14.99 4.68
C THR A 125 -3.31 14.39 4.28
N ALA A 126 -3.15 13.96 3.03
CA ALA A 126 -1.94 13.29 2.56
C ALA A 126 -0.76 14.26 2.49
N SER A 127 0.43 13.74 2.77
CA SER A 127 1.68 14.44 2.48
C SER A 127 1.82 14.74 0.98
N ALA A 128 2.77 15.59 0.60
CA ALA A 128 3.07 15.85 -0.81
C ALA A 128 3.43 14.57 -1.58
N GLN A 129 4.08 13.58 -0.95
CA GLN A 129 4.38 12.30 -1.59
C GLN A 129 3.15 11.37 -1.61
N GLY A 130 2.35 11.37 -0.54
CA GLY A 130 1.08 10.65 -0.48
C GLY A 130 0.13 11.08 -1.60
N LYS A 131 0.01 12.39 -1.86
CA LYS A 131 -0.78 12.94 -2.98
C LYS A 131 -0.30 12.45 -4.35
N LYS A 132 1.02 12.29 -4.56
CA LYS A 132 1.56 11.67 -5.79
C LYS A 132 1.18 10.20 -5.90
N GLY A 133 1.17 9.48 -4.77
CA GLY A 133 0.60 8.13 -4.65
C GLY A 133 -0.84 8.08 -5.12
N VAL A 134 -1.70 8.93 -4.54
CA VAL A 134 -3.12 9.01 -4.88
C VAL A 134 -3.32 9.33 -6.36
N ALA A 135 -2.58 10.29 -6.91
CA ALA A 135 -2.66 10.66 -8.32
C ALA A 135 -2.33 9.48 -9.24
N LEU A 136 -1.30 8.68 -8.89
CA LEU A 136 -0.96 7.45 -9.62
C LEU A 136 -2.11 6.43 -9.54
N GLY A 137 -2.63 6.16 -8.35
CA GLY A 137 -3.74 5.23 -8.13
C GLY A 137 -4.98 5.60 -8.94
N LEU A 138 -5.37 6.89 -8.94
CA LEU A 138 -6.50 7.39 -9.71
C LEU A 138 -6.28 7.26 -11.23
N ASP A 139 -5.06 7.52 -11.73
CA ASP A 139 -4.72 7.33 -13.15
C ASP A 139 -4.80 5.85 -13.56
N ILE A 140 -4.39 4.92 -12.69
CA ILE A 140 -4.55 3.48 -12.93
C ILE A 140 -6.04 3.11 -13.08
N ILE A 141 -6.90 3.56 -12.16
CA ILE A 141 -8.36 3.31 -12.24
C ILE A 141 -8.92 3.92 -13.54
N TYR A 142 -8.51 5.12 -13.90
CA TYR A 142 -8.97 5.77 -15.12
C TYR A 142 -8.60 4.97 -16.37
N ARG A 143 -7.36 4.47 -16.45
CA ARG A 143 -6.89 3.65 -17.57
C ARG A 143 -7.64 2.31 -17.65
N THR A 144 -7.87 1.64 -16.53
CA THR A 144 -8.59 0.36 -16.50
C THR A 144 -10.08 0.51 -16.79
N SER A 145 -10.66 1.69 -16.55
CA SER A 145 -12.06 2.02 -16.89
C SER A 145 -12.32 2.32 -18.37
N GLN A 146 -11.36 2.08 -19.27
CA GLN A 146 -11.42 2.51 -20.67
C GLN A 146 -11.60 4.03 -20.83
N ARG A 147 -11.08 4.81 -19.87
CA ARG A 147 -11.13 6.28 -19.87
C ARG A 147 -12.55 6.85 -19.81
N ASP A 148 -13.39 6.29 -18.95
CA ASP A 148 -14.76 6.77 -18.71
C ASP A 148 -14.78 8.29 -18.39
N PRO A 149 -15.48 9.12 -19.18
CA PRO A 149 -15.59 10.56 -18.95
C PRO A 149 -16.19 10.92 -17.59
N ASN A 150 -17.12 10.12 -17.06
CA ASN A 150 -17.73 10.37 -15.75
C ASN A 150 -16.70 10.19 -14.63
N LEU A 151 -15.90 9.12 -14.73
CA LEU A 151 -14.82 8.87 -13.80
C LEU A 151 -13.74 9.96 -13.90
N LYS A 152 -13.42 10.44 -15.11
CA LYS A 152 -12.50 11.57 -15.29
C LYS A 152 -12.94 12.80 -14.49
N ASN A 153 -14.23 13.11 -14.50
CA ASN A 153 -14.80 14.23 -13.75
C ASN A 153 -14.70 14.00 -12.23
N GLU A 154 -14.93 12.77 -11.77
CA GLU A 154 -14.78 12.42 -10.35
C GLU A 154 -13.32 12.54 -9.88
N ILE A 155 -12.37 11.98 -10.63
CA ILE A 155 -10.93 12.10 -10.37
C ILE A 155 -10.50 13.57 -10.36
N SER A 156 -10.98 14.35 -11.32
CA SER A 156 -10.68 15.79 -11.38
C SER A 156 -11.18 16.53 -10.14
N LYS A 157 -12.29 16.13 -9.52
CA LYS A 157 -12.78 16.74 -8.28
C LYS A 157 -11.88 16.42 -7.10
N ILE A 158 -11.36 15.20 -7.02
CA ILE A 158 -10.41 14.80 -5.96
C ILE A 158 -9.12 15.61 -6.11
N LEU A 159 -8.54 15.67 -7.31
CA LEU A 159 -7.24 16.33 -7.52
C LEU A 159 -7.32 17.87 -7.47
N LYS A 160 -8.48 18.47 -7.73
CA LYS A 160 -8.67 19.93 -7.71
C LYS A 160 -8.82 20.54 -6.31
N VAL A 161 -8.88 19.74 -5.24
CA VAL A 161 -8.92 20.27 -3.87
C VAL A 161 -7.67 21.14 -3.56
N GLU A 162 -6.60 21.06 -4.37
CA GLU A 162 -5.44 21.96 -4.30
C GLU A 162 -5.64 23.40 -4.83
N ALA A 163 -6.75 23.74 -5.49
CA ALA A 163 -6.88 25.02 -6.20
C ALA A 163 -7.62 26.12 -5.41
N SER A 164 -7.67 26.04 -4.08
CA SER A 164 -8.33 27.05 -3.24
C SER A 164 -7.49 27.39 -2.01
N ASP A 165 -6.37 28.06 -2.26
CA ASP A 165 -5.67 28.93 -1.32
C ASP A 165 -5.51 30.32 -1.95
#